data_AF-A0A359CQQ0-F1
#
_entry.id   AF-A0A359CQQ0-F1
#
_cell.length_a   1.000
_cell.length_b   1.000
_cell.length_c   1.000
_cell.angle_alpha   90.00
_cell.angle_beta   90.00
_cell.angle_gamma   90.00
#
_symmetry.space_group_name_H-M   'P 1'
#
loop_
_entity.id
_entity.type
_entity.pdbx_description
1 polymer ?
#
loop_
_entity_poly.entity_id
_entity_poly.type
_entity_poly.pdbx_seq_one_letter_code
_entity_poly.pdbx_strand_id
1 'polypeptide(L)'
;MKIYNTLTRKKEEFVPITEGEVKMYVCGPTVYNFFHIGNARTFVVFDTVRRYFEYRGYKVRFIQNFTDIDDKMIKKANEEGVTVKDIADRYIKEYYTDADKLNLKRATVNPRATEHMDEIISFIKDLVDKGYAYEVDGDVYFETRKFKGYGKLSHQSIDDLEAGARI
;
A
#
# COMPACT_ATOMS: atom_id res chain seq x y z
N MET A 1 -22.47 11.10 4.22
CA MET A 1 -22.04 10.52 2.92
C MET A 1 -21.69 9.08 3.21
N LYS A 2 -22.21 8.12 2.45
CA LYS A 2 -21.95 6.70 2.75
C LYS A 2 -20.84 6.09 1.89
N ILE A 3 -19.94 5.33 2.51
CA ILE A 3 -18.85 4.59 1.85
C ILE A 3 -19.03 3.11 2.14
N TYR A 4 -18.79 2.26 1.14
CA TYR A 4 -18.77 0.81 1.36
C TYR A 4 -17.52 0.43 2.16
N ASN A 5 -17.72 -0.12 3.35
CA ASN A 5 -16.65 -0.59 4.22
C ASN A 5 -16.45 -2.09 4.04
N THR A 6 -15.32 -2.50 3.45
CA THR A 6 -14.98 -3.91 3.24
C THR A 6 -14.99 -4.72 4.55
N LEU A 7 -14.62 -4.10 5.68
CA LEU A 7 -14.59 -4.77 6.98
C LEU A 7 -15.98 -5.19 7.46
N THR A 8 -17.03 -4.41 7.16
CA THR A 8 -18.41 -4.71 7.60
C THR A 8 -19.33 -5.15 6.47
N ARG A 9 -18.84 -5.08 5.22
CA ARG A 9 -19.56 -5.36 3.97
C ARG A 9 -20.83 -4.53 3.79
N LYS A 10 -20.85 -3.31 4.35
CA LYS A 10 -22.01 -2.41 4.33
C LYS A 10 -21.61 -1.00 3.91
N LYS A 11 -22.58 -0.24 3.41
CA LYS A 11 -22.44 1.20 3.23
C LYS A 11 -22.65 1.89 4.58
N GLU A 12 -21.62 2.54 5.09
CA GLU A 12 -21.61 3.20 6.39
C GLU A 12 -21.46 4.70 6.22
N GLU A 13 -22.00 5.49 7.14
CA GLU A 13 -21.74 6.93 7.15
C GLU A 13 -20.25 7.17 7.39
N PHE A 14 -19.64 7.96 6.50
CA PHE A 14 -18.29 8.44 6.69
C PHE A 14 -18.27 9.49 7.79
N VAL A 15 -17.54 9.20 8.86
CA VAL A 15 -17.26 10.12 9.95
C VAL A 15 -15.73 10.28 10.04
N PRO A 16 -15.18 11.49 9.85
CA PRO A 16 -13.74 11.69 9.93
C PRO A 16 -13.22 11.53 11.37
N ILE A 17 -11.98 11.07 11.53
CA ILE A 17 -11.32 10.99 12.85
C ILE A 17 -11.08 12.40 13.41
N THR A 18 -10.78 13.36 12.53
CA THR A 18 -10.58 14.78 12.87
C THR A 18 -11.55 15.58 12.02
N GLU A 19 -12.41 16.38 12.66
CA GLU A 19 -13.45 17.15 11.97
C GLU A 19 -12.88 17.97 10.80
N GLY A 20 -13.51 17.88 9.63
CA GLY A 20 -13.06 18.56 8.42
C GLY A 20 -11.80 17.98 7.73
N GLU A 21 -11.15 16.96 8.28
CA GLU A 21 -9.95 16.34 7.71
C GLU A 21 -10.13 14.86 7.32
N VAL A 22 -9.58 14.48 6.17
CA VAL A 22 -9.56 13.09 5.70
C VAL A 22 -8.12 12.63 5.53
N LYS A 23 -7.73 11.61 6.27
CA LYS A 23 -6.44 10.91 6.10
C LYS A 23 -6.70 9.65 5.28
N MET A 24 -6.08 9.58 4.10
CA MET A 24 -6.34 8.52 3.13
C MET A 24 -5.00 7.92 2.69
N TYR A 25 -4.88 6.60 2.83
CA TYR A 25 -3.76 5.82 2.31
C TYR A 25 -4.27 4.87 1.22
N VAL A 26 -3.58 4.85 0.07
CA VAL A 26 -3.85 3.91 -1.02
C VAL A 26 -2.53 3.29 -1.44
N CYS A 27 -2.45 1.96 -1.46
CA CYS A 27 -1.26 1.26 -1.94
C CYS A 27 -0.91 1.72 -3.36
N GLY A 28 0.33 2.15 -3.56
CA GLY A 28 0.83 2.50 -4.89
C GLY A 28 1.52 1.33 -5.59
N PRO A 29 2.18 1.60 -6.73
CA PRO A 29 2.76 0.56 -7.56
C PRO A 29 4.13 0.09 -7.05
N THR A 30 4.49 -1.15 -7.40
CA THR A 30 5.89 -1.59 -7.46
C THR A 30 6.52 -1.05 -8.74
N VAL A 31 7.59 -0.26 -8.60
CA VAL A 31 8.15 0.55 -9.69
C VAL A 31 9.23 -0.19 -10.47
N TYR A 32 8.86 -1.36 -11.02
CA TYR A 32 9.74 -2.19 -11.85
C TYR A 32 9.39 -2.16 -13.34
N ASN A 33 8.24 -1.59 -13.72
CA ASN A 33 7.78 -1.46 -15.11
C ASN A 33 6.76 -0.32 -15.27
N PHE A 34 6.37 -0.01 -16.51
CA PHE A 34 5.23 0.85 -16.81
C PHE A 34 3.94 0.29 -16.19
N PHE A 35 3.08 1.17 -15.67
CA PHE A 35 1.79 0.73 -15.16
C PHE A 35 0.83 0.41 -16.30
N HIS A 36 -0.02 -0.59 -16.13
CA HIS A 36 -1.03 -0.97 -17.12
C HIS A 36 -2.42 -0.42 -16.76
N ILE A 37 -3.41 -0.61 -17.64
CA ILE A 37 -4.78 -0.10 -17.44
C ILE A 37 -5.44 -0.55 -16.13
N GLY A 38 -5.12 -1.76 -15.65
CA GLY A 38 -5.54 -2.23 -14.32
C GLY A 38 -5.07 -1.35 -13.17
N ASN A 39 -3.81 -0.87 -13.19
CA ASN A 39 -3.32 0.09 -12.20
C ASN A 39 -3.97 1.46 -12.41
N ALA A 40 -4.05 1.92 -13.66
CA ALA A 40 -4.64 3.21 -14.02
C ALA A 40 -6.07 3.36 -13.48
N ARG A 41 -6.90 2.31 -13.63
CA ARG A 41 -8.26 2.27 -13.06
C ARG A 41 -8.25 2.54 -11.57
N THR A 42 -7.40 1.87 -10.81
CA THR A 42 -7.29 2.05 -9.36
C THR A 42 -6.88 3.47 -9.01
N PHE A 43 -5.89 4.03 -9.70
CA PHE A 43 -5.43 5.41 -9.46
C PHE A 43 -6.54 6.44 -9.75
N VAL A 44 -7.23 6.31 -10.88
CA VAL A 44 -8.35 7.19 -11.26
C VAL A 44 -9.50 7.09 -10.26
N VAL A 45 -9.85 5.89 -9.80
CA VAL A 45 -10.94 5.70 -8.82
C VAL A 45 -10.61 6.43 -7.51
N PHE A 46 -9.40 6.26 -6.98
CA PHE A 46 -9.05 6.90 -5.71
C PHE A 46 -8.77 8.40 -5.83
N ASP A 47 -8.29 8.88 -6.98
CA ASP A 47 -8.24 10.31 -7.30
C ASP A 47 -9.67 10.91 -7.34
N THR A 48 -10.62 10.19 -7.94
CA THR A 48 -12.04 10.60 -7.95
C THR A 48 -12.62 10.69 -6.53
N VAL A 49 -12.35 9.68 -5.69
CA VAL A 49 -12.78 9.67 -4.28
C VAL A 49 -12.20 10.87 -3.53
N ARG A 50 -10.90 11.11 -3.65
CA ARG A 50 -10.22 12.26 -3.06
C ARG A 50 -10.82 13.58 -3.53
N ARG A 51 -10.97 13.78 -4.84
CA ARG A 51 -11.55 15.00 -5.41
C ARG A 51 -12.97 15.24 -4.91
N TYR A 52 -13.75 14.18 -4.72
CA TYR A 52 -15.08 14.30 -4.13
C TYR A 52 -15.03 14.76 -2.67
N PHE A 53 -14.12 14.22 -1.85
CA PHE A 53 -13.91 14.74 -0.49
C PHE A 53 -13.50 16.21 -0.48
N GLU A 54 -12.55 16.61 -1.32
CA GLU A 54 -12.12 18.01 -1.46
C GLU A 54 -13.30 18.92 -1.88
N TYR A 55 -14.10 18.49 -2.86
CA TYR A 55 -15.32 19.19 -3.28
C TYR A 55 -16.34 19.36 -2.13
N ARG A 56 -16.44 18.37 -1.24
CA ARG A 56 -17.32 18.40 -0.07
C ARG A 56 -16.80 19.29 1.06
N GLY A 57 -15.66 19.95 0.89
CA GLY A 57 -15.09 20.89 1.85
C GLY A 57 -14.06 20.26 2.80
N TYR A 58 -13.68 18.99 2.60
CA TYR A 58 -12.67 18.36 3.43
C TYR A 58 -11.25 18.74 3.00
N LYS A 59 -10.37 18.90 3.99
CA LYS A 59 -8.93 18.89 3.77
C LYS A 59 -8.44 17.45 3.70
N VAL A 60 -7.99 17.02 2.52
CA VAL A 60 -7.55 15.63 2.30
C VAL A 60 -6.03 15.53 2.35
N ARG A 61 -5.50 14.68 3.24
CA ARG A 61 -4.11 14.20 3.22
C ARG A 61 -4.09 12.83 2.56
N PHE A 62 -3.70 12.78 1.30
CA PHE A 62 -3.64 11.57 0.48
C PHE A 62 -2.21 11.05 0.38
N ILE A 63 -1.96 9.85 0.89
CA ILE A 63 -0.67 9.17 0.87
C ILE A 63 -0.75 7.98 -0.09
N GLN A 64 0.23 7.85 -0.99
CA GLN A 64 0.37 6.69 -1.86
C GLN A 64 1.84 6.32 -1.95
N ASN A 65 2.23 5.15 -1.43
CA ASN A 65 3.63 4.74 -1.43
C ASN A 65 4.14 4.38 -2.84
N PHE A 66 5.45 4.35 -3.02
CA PHE A 66 6.10 3.58 -4.07
C PHE A 66 6.80 2.39 -3.44
N THR A 67 6.53 1.19 -3.94
CA THR A 67 7.31 0.01 -3.58
C THR A 67 8.54 -0.02 -4.48
N ASP A 68 9.66 0.48 -3.96
CA ASP A 68 10.91 0.68 -4.69
C ASP A 68 12.02 -0.33 -4.32
N ILE A 69 11.63 -1.38 -3.60
CA ILE A 69 12.43 -2.58 -3.37
C ILE A 69 11.49 -3.80 -3.37
N ASP A 70 11.81 -4.80 -4.19
CA ASP A 70 11.04 -6.03 -4.38
C ASP A 70 11.89 -7.03 -5.19
N ASP A 71 11.61 -8.33 -5.07
CA ASP A 71 12.33 -9.39 -5.82
C ASP A 71 12.33 -9.14 -7.33
N LYS A 72 11.22 -8.63 -7.89
CA LYS A 72 11.13 -8.30 -9.32
C LYS A 72 12.07 -7.17 -9.71
N MET A 73 12.28 -6.21 -8.80
CA MET A 73 13.19 -5.10 -9.05
C MET A 73 14.65 -5.54 -8.96
N ILE A 74 14.99 -6.38 -7.97
CA ILE A 74 16.34 -6.97 -7.83
C ILE A 74 16.69 -7.77 -9.07
N LYS A 75 15.78 -8.64 -9.52
CA LYS A 75 15.97 -9.43 -10.74
C LYS A 75 16.22 -8.54 -11.96
N LYS A 76 15.39 -7.51 -12.16
CA LYS A 76 15.51 -6.59 -13.29
C LYS A 76 16.80 -5.76 -13.26
N ALA A 77 17.18 -5.28 -12.08
CA ALA A 77 18.44 -4.57 -11.86
C ALA A 77 19.64 -5.44 -12.28
N ASN A 78 19.65 -6.72 -11.89
CA ASN A 78 20.68 -7.68 -12.29
C ASN A 78 20.67 -7.97 -13.81
N GLU A 79 19.49 -8.12 -14.42
CA GLU A 79 19.35 -8.32 -15.87
C GLU A 79 19.86 -7.13 -16.69
N GLU A 80 19.65 -5.91 -16.21
CA GLU A 80 20.07 -4.68 -16.90
C GLU A 80 21.46 -4.18 -16.50
N GLY A 81 22.09 -4.78 -15.48
CA GLY A 81 23.40 -4.35 -14.97
C GLY A 81 23.37 -2.95 -14.31
N VAL A 82 22.25 -2.59 -13.66
CA VAL A 82 22.04 -1.30 -12.98
C VAL A 82 21.61 -1.51 -11.53
N THR A 83 21.49 -0.44 -10.74
CA THR A 83 21.01 -0.56 -9.35
C THR A 83 19.49 -0.63 -9.28
N VAL A 84 18.95 -1.20 -8.19
CA VAL A 84 17.49 -1.17 -7.90
C VAL A 84 16.97 0.27 -7.85
N LYS A 85 17.78 1.20 -7.32
CA LYS A 85 17.46 2.63 -7.30
C LYS A 85 17.31 3.22 -8.70
N ASP A 86 18.17 2.84 -9.64
CA ASP A 86 18.08 3.30 -11.04
C ASP A 86 16.77 2.81 -11.70
N ILE A 87 16.38 1.57 -11.43
CA ILE A 87 15.09 1.01 -11.88
C ILE A 87 13.93 1.80 -11.26
N ALA A 88 13.96 2.02 -9.94
CA ALA A 88 12.93 2.75 -9.21
C ALA A 88 12.76 4.17 -9.77
N ASP A 89 13.84 4.93 -9.85
CA ASP A 89 13.82 6.33 -10.30
C ASP A 89 13.31 6.45 -11.74
N ARG A 90 13.72 5.52 -12.61
CA ARG A 90 13.23 5.45 -13.99
C ARG A 90 11.71 5.27 -14.02
N TYR A 91 11.18 4.26 -13.33
CA TYR A 91 9.75 3.95 -13.40
C TYR A 91 8.87 4.86 -12.57
N ILE A 92 9.39 5.52 -11.53
CA ILE A 92 8.69 6.62 -10.85
C ILE A 92 8.51 7.80 -11.80
N LYS A 93 9.55 8.15 -12.58
CA LYS A 93 9.45 9.19 -13.60
C LYS A 93 8.38 8.83 -14.66
N GLU A 94 8.40 7.59 -15.16
CA GLU A 94 7.39 7.14 -16.13
C GLU A 94 5.97 7.08 -15.55
N TYR A 95 5.82 6.61 -14.29
CA TYR A 95 4.54 6.68 -13.57
C TYR A 95 4.00 8.10 -13.57
N TYR A 96 4.86 9.08 -13.28
CA TYR A 96 4.44 10.47 -13.22
C TYR A 96 4.10 11.06 -14.59
N THR A 97 4.82 10.69 -15.65
CA THR A 97 4.49 11.05 -17.03
C THR A 97 3.06 10.62 -17.40
N ASP A 98 2.71 9.37 -17.11
CA ASP A 98 1.41 8.83 -17.50
C ASP A 98 0.30 9.25 -16.54
N ALA A 99 0.59 9.38 -15.24
CA ALA A 99 -0.36 9.89 -14.24
C ALA A 99 -0.80 11.33 -14.57
N ASP A 100 0.12 12.19 -15.01
CA ASP A 100 -0.22 13.57 -15.41
C ASP A 100 -1.09 13.61 -16.66
N LYS A 101 -0.80 12.77 -17.66
CA LYS A 101 -1.64 12.65 -18.86
C LYS A 101 -3.05 12.16 -18.55
N LEU A 102 -3.21 11.35 -17.51
CA LEU A 102 -4.50 10.93 -16.97
C LEU A 102 -5.16 11.98 -16.05
N ASN A 103 -4.56 13.16 -15.90
CA ASN A 103 -5.03 14.24 -15.02
C ASN A 103 -5.20 13.80 -13.55
N LEU A 104 -4.35 12.86 -13.10
CA LEU A 104 -4.33 12.44 -11.71
C LEU A 104 -3.69 13.54 -10.86
N LYS A 105 -4.35 13.92 -9.76
CA LYS A 105 -3.74 14.87 -8.83
C LYS A 105 -2.63 14.15 -8.06
N ARG A 106 -1.43 14.73 -8.03
CA ARG A 106 -0.29 14.19 -7.25
C ARG A 106 -0.69 13.93 -5.80
N ALA A 107 -0.17 12.87 -5.21
CA ALA A 107 -0.42 12.58 -3.81
C ALA A 107 0.18 13.67 -2.90
N THR A 108 -0.36 13.81 -1.70
CA THR A 108 0.21 14.74 -0.71
C THR A 108 1.63 14.30 -0.34
N VAL A 109 1.86 12.99 -0.21
CA VAL A 109 3.20 12.41 -0.02
C VAL A 109 3.25 11.07 -0.75
N ASN A 110 4.38 10.79 -1.41
CA ASN A 110 4.69 9.50 -2.01
C ASN A 110 5.90 8.86 -1.30
N PRO A 111 5.72 8.22 -0.13
CA PRO A 111 6.83 7.60 0.59
C PRO A 111 7.40 6.42 -0.19
N ARG A 112 8.72 6.28 -0.18
CA ARG A 112 9.42 5.11 -0.73
C ARG A 112 9.73 4.12 0.38
N ALA A 113 9.66 2.82 0.08
CA ALA A 113 9.96 1.80 1.09
C ALA A 113 11.43 1.90 1.57
N THR A 114 12.36 2.16 0.65
CA THR A 114 13.79 2.31 0.98
C THR A 114 14.10 3.51 1.88
N GLU A 115 13.23 4.52 1.91
CA GLU A 115 13.38 5.73 2.74
C GLU A 115 12.82 5.56 4.16
N HIS A 116 12.18 4.42 4.46
CA HIS A 116 11.53 4.14 5.75
C HIS A 116 12.00 2.84 6.42
N MET A 117 13.22 2.38 6.09
CA MET A 117 13.74 1.11 6.60
C MET A 117 13.91 1.12 8.12
N ASP A 118 14.31 2.25 8.71
CA ASP A 118 14.46 2.36 10.16
C ASP A 118 13.12 2.18 10.88
N GLU A 119 12.04 2.77 10.36
CA GLU A 119 10.69 2.59 10.90
C GLU A 119 10.18 1.17 10.71
N ILE A 120 10.45 0.54 9.57
CA ILE A 120 10.09 -0.86 9.31
C ILE A 120 10.80 -1.79 10.31
N ILE A 121 12.11 -1.63 10.49
CA ILE A 121 12.91 -2.43 11.43
C ILE A 121 12.40 -2.21 12.86
N SER A 122 12.16 -0.95 13.26
CA SER A 122 11.61 -0.64 14.58
C SER A 122 10.24 -1.28 14.80
N PHE A 123 9.36 -1.25 13.78
CA PHE A 123 8.03 -1.85 13.86
C PHE A 123 8.09 -3.38 13.99
N ILE A 124 8.98 -4.03 13.23
CA ILE A 124 9.20 -5.47 13.33
C ILE A 124 9.74 -5.83 14.72
N LYS A 125 10.69 -5.06 15.24
CA LYS A 125 11.25 -5.27 16.58
C LYS A 125 10.18 -5.19 17.67
N ASP A 126 9.31 -4.19 17.59
CA ASP A 126 8.13 -4.06 18.45
C ASP A 126 7.21 -5.30 18.41
N LEU A 127 7.03 -5.90 17.24
CA LEU A 127 6.21 -7.11 17.09
C LEU A 127 6.89 -8.33 17.72
N VAL A 128 8.21 -8.46 17.59
CA VAL A 128 9.00 -9.51 18.24
C VAL A 128 8.94 -9.34 19.76
N ASP A 129 9.16 -8.14 20.28
CA ASP A 129 9.13 -7.84 21.71
C ASP A 129 7.75 -8.12 22.34
N LYS A 130 6.67 -7.87 21.58
CA LYS A 130 5.29 -8.20 21.99
C LYS A 130 4.90 -9.67 21.76
N GLY A 131 5.81 -10.47 21.21
CA GLY A 131 5.62 -11.88 20.92
C GLY A 131 4.67 -12.18 19.76
N TYR A 132 4.41 -11.22 18.87
CA TYR A 132 3.61 -11.40 17.64
C TYR A 132 4.45 -11.75 16.41
N ALA A 133 5.77 -11.66 16.50
CA ALA A 133 6.69 -12.08 15.47
C ALA A 133 7.82 -12.93 16.07
N TYR A 134 8.46 -13.74 15.25
CA TYR A 134 9.56 -14.61 15.65
C TYR A 134 10.58 -14.76 14.50
N GLU A 135 11.83 -14.99 14.86
CA GLU A 135 12.93 -15.21 13.91
C GLU A 135 13.07 -16.71 13.58
N VAL A 136 13.31 -17.03 12.31
CA VAL A 136 13.76 -18.35 11.84
C VAL A 136 14.80 -18.13 10.75
N ASP A 137 15.99 -18.71 10.93
CA ASP A 137 17.06 -18.71 9.93
C ASP A 137 17.44 -17.33 9.37
N GLY A 138 17.34 -16.28 10.20
CA GLY A 138 17.64 -14.90 9.83
C GLY A 138 16.46 -14.10 9.26
N ASP A 139 15.34 -14.75 8.96
CA ASP A 139 14.08 -14.11 8.55
C ASP A 139 13.15 -13.90 9.75
N VAL A 140 12.34 -12.84 9.72
CA VAL A 140 11.35 -12.55 10.77
C VAL A 140 9.94 -12.73 10.23
N TYR A 141 9.18 -13.63 10.86
CA TYR A 141 7.82 -13.98 10.48
C TYR A 141 6.80 -13.43 11.49
N PHE A 142 5.63 -13.02 11.00
CA PHE A 142 4.50 -12.63 11.84
C PHE A 142 3.62 -13.84 12.17
N GLU A 143 3.33 -14.07 13.45
CA GLU A 143 2.52 -15.19 13.93
C GLU A 143 1.02 -14.87 13.83
N THR A 144 0.44 -15.20 12.67
CA THR A 144 -0.96 -14.89 12.32
C THR A 144 -1.97 -15.40 13.37
N ARG A 145 -1.73 -16.60 13.93
CA ARG A 145 -2.60 -17.23 14.94
C ARG A 145 -2.63 -16.48 16.28
N LYS A 146 -1.60 -15.69 16.62
CA LYS A 146 -1.62 -14.85 17.83
C LYS A 146 -2.52 -13.63 17.68
N PHE A 147 -2.72 -13.15 16.45
CA PHE A 147 -3.62 -12.05 16.19
C PHE A 147 -5.07 -12.54 16.01
N LYS A 148 -5.86 -12.48 17.08
CA LYS A 148 -7.27 -12.93 17.08
C LYS A 148 -8.14 -12.33 15.97
N GLY A 149 -7.79 -11.17 15.45
CA GLY A 149 -8.50 -10.49 14.36
C GLY A 149 -8.01 -10.85 12.96
N TYR A 150 -7.11 -11.82 12.79
CA TYR A 150 -6.57 -12.19 11.49
C TYR A 150 -7.69 -12.72 10.57
N GLY A 151 -7.67 -12.34 9.30
CA GLY A 151 -8.71 -12.72 8.33
C GLY A 151 -10.01 -11.88 8.38
N LYS A 152 -10.21 -11.00 9.37
CA LYS A 152 -11.45 -10.19 9.49
C LYS A 152 -11.76 -9.30 8.28
N LEU A 153 -10.75 -8.87 7.53
CA LEU A 153 -10.92 -8.00 6.36
C LEU A 153 -11.36 -8.79 5.11
N SER A 154 -10.80 -9.98 4.91
CA SER A 154 -11.21 -10.91 3.83
C SER A 154 -12.48 -11.68 4.18
N HIS A 155 -12.80 -11.77 5.48
CA HIS A 155 -13.84 -12.62 6.06
C HIS A 155 -13.57 -14.11 5.82
N GLN A 156 -12.31 -14.49 5.89
CA GLN A 156 -11.86 -15.89 5.80
C GLN A 156 -11.23 -16.28 7.13
N SER A 157 -11.44 -17.53 7.56
CA SER A 157 -10.74 -18.06 8.73
C SER A 157 -9.27 -18.34 8.39
N ILE A 158 -8.42 -18.46 9.41
CA ILE A 158 -7.01 -18.85 9.21
C ILE A 158 -6.95 -20.23 8.56
N ASP A 159 -7.83 -21.15 8.96
CA ASP A 159 -7.83 -22.52 8.45
C ASP A 159 -8.25 -22.56 6.96
N ASP A 160 -9.19 -21.71 6.52
CA ASP A 160 -9.53 -21.56 5.11
C ASP A 160 -8.37 -20.98 4.28
N LEU A 161 -7.61 -20.05 4.86
CA LEU A 161 -6.44 -19.44 4.22
C LEU A 161 -5.30 -20.45 4.06
N GLU A 162 -5.07 -21.30 5.06
CA GLU A 162 -4.08 -22.38 4.98
C GLU A 162 -4.50 -23.44 3.94
N ALA A 163 -5.77 -23.85 3.92
CA ALA A 163 -6.27 -24.80 2.95
C ALA A 163 -6.23 -24.28 1.49
N GLY A 164 -6.34 -22.96 1.32
CA GLY A 164 -6.26 -22.28 0.03
C GLY A 164 -4.86 -21.83 -0.39
N ALA A 165 -3.85 -21.98 0.48
CA ALA A 165 -2.48 -21.61 0.16
C ALA A 165 -1.95 -22.55 -0.94
N ARG A 166 -1.53 -21.98 -2.07
CA ARG A 166 -0.88 -22.76 -3.14
C ARG A 166 0.47 -23.26 -2.64
N ILE A 167 0.67 -24.57 -2.74
CA ILE A 167 1.98 -25.24 -2.70
C ILE A 167 2.73 -24.92 -4.00
#